data_AF-A0A8G1ZQZ3-F1
#
_entry.id   AF-A0A8G1ZQZ3-F1
#
_cell.length_a   1.000
_cell.length_b   1.000
_cell.length_c   1.000
_cell.angle_alpha   90.00
_cell.angle_beta   90.00
_cell.angle_gamma   90.00
#
_symmetry.space_group_name_H-M   'P 1'
#
loop_
_entity.id
_entity.type
_entity.pdbx_description
1 polymer ?
#
loop_
_entity_poly.entity_id
_entity_poly.type
_entity_poly.pdbx_seq_one_letter_code
_entity_poly.pdbx_strand_id
1 'polypeptide(L)'
;MTVTFGPLLLDDEANTQLKPTFEPVLRLYYVELWKDGAVLDVHGTGEWLETAAYAVDAVDAFLAGHGVRPLTDIERAELYGGLLQAKGGAGYEVLTRQVARRA
;
A
#
# COMPACT_ATOMS: atom_id res chain seq x y z
N MET A 1 -1.02 21.05 -5.06
CA MET A 1 -1.96 19.91 -5.17
C MET A 1 -1.40 18.80 -4.31
N THR A 2 -2.06 18.43 -3.20
CA THR A 2 -1.62 17.31 -2.36
C THR A 2 -2.19 16.04 -2.99
N VAL A 3 -1.34 15.13 -3.43
CA VAL A 3 -1.77 13.82 -3.94
C VAL A 3 -2.01 12.94 -2.73
N THR A 4 -3.25 12.55 -2.49
CA THR A 4 -3.58 11.63 -1.40
C THR A 4 -3.82 10.25 -1.98
N PHE A 5 -2.97 9.30 -1.60
CA PHE A 5 -3.21 7.88 -1.81
C PHE A 5 -4.06 7.40 -0.62
N GLY A 6 -5.36 7.20 -0.88
CA GLY A 6 -6.30 6.68 0.12
C GLY A 6 -6.15 5.16 0.30
N PRO A 7 -7.03 4.53 1.11
CA PRO A 7 -7.19 3.08 1.08
C PRO A 7 -7.43 2.63 -0.37
N LEU A 8 -6.71 1.61 -0.81
CA LEU A 8 -6.93 1.00 -2.12
C LEU A 8 -8.13 0.07 -2.03
N LEU A 9 -9.22 0.41 -2.70
CA LEU A 9 -10.43 -0.41 -2.72
C LEU A 9 -10.27 -1.53 -3.76
N LEU A 10 -10.27 -2.79 -3.30
CA LEU A 10 -10.06 -3.95 -4.17
C LEU A 10 -11.36 -4.52 -4.72
N ASP A 11 -12.44 -4.39 -3.92
CA ASP A 11 -13.78 -4.88 -4.21
C ASP A 11 -14.80 -4.00 -3.47
N ASP A 12 -15.68 -3.35 -4.25
CA ASP A 12 -16.71 -2.44 -3.75
C ASP A 12 -17.84 -3.19 -3.02
N GLU A 13 -18.21 -4.39 -3.48
CA GLU A 13 -19.31 -5.18 -2.92
C GLU A 13 -18.87 -5.86 -1.61
N ALA A 14 -17.65 -6.37 -1.58
CA ALA A 14 -17.05 -7.00 -0.40
C ALA A 14 -16.37 -6.00 0.54
N ASN A 15 -16.38 -4.70 0.22
CA ASN A 15 -15.74 -3.61 0.95
C ASN A 15 -14.32 -3.97 1.43
N THR A 16 -13.55 -4.58 0.54
CA THR A 16 -12.20 -5.07 0.84
C THR A 16 -11.18 -4.01 0.42
N GLN A 17 -10.30 -3.62 1.33
CA GLN A 17 -9.37 -2.51 1.13
C GLN A 17 -7.95 -2.88 1.54
N LEU A 18 -6.95 -2.30 0.88
CA LEU A 18 -5.57 -2.28 1.37
C LEU A 18 -5.23 -0.90 1.92
N LYS A 19 -4.64 -0.87 3.10
CA LYS A 19 -4.09 0.35 3.70
C LYS A 19 -2.57 0.24 3.82
N PRO A 20 -1.82 1.05 3.06
CA PRO A 20 -0.38 1.13 3.23
C PRO A 20 -0.02 1.84 4.54
N THR A 21 0.92 1.28 5.29
CA THR A 21 1.40 1.85 6.55
C THR A 21 2.92 1.71 6.69
N PHE A 22 3.49 2.44 7.64
CA PHE A 22 4.93 2.46 7.91
C PHE A 22 5.18 2.55 9.41
N GLU A 23 5.99 1.64 9.95
CA GLU A 23 6.38 1.68 11.37
C GLU A 23 7.73 2.42 11.51
N PRO A 24 7.75 3.63 12.09
CA PRO A 24 8.95 4.45 12.13
C PRO A 24 10.08 3.91 13.02
N VAL A 25 9.77 3.16 14.08
CA VAL A 25 10.79 2.62 14.99
C VAL A 25 11.59 1.51 14.30
N LEU A 26 10.89 0.59 13.63
CA LEU A 26 11.51 -0.53 12.92
C LEU A 26 11.91 -0.17 11.48
N ARG A 27 11.39 0.95 10.95
CA ARG A 27 11.57 1.42 9.57
C ARG A 27 11.09 0.41 8.53
N LEU A 28 9.99 -0.27 8.83
CA LEU A 28 9.41 -1.30 7.97
C LEU A 28 8.08 -0.82 7.39
N TYR A 29 7.83 -1.20 6.15
CA TYR A 29 6.54 -1.03 5.49
C TYR A 29 5.61 -2.17 5.89
N TYR A 30 4.31 -1.89 5.99
CA TYR A 30 3.29 -2.91 6.11
C TYR A 30 2.11 -2.57 5.20
N VAL A 31 1.31 -3.59 4.90
CA VAL A 31 0.03 -3.42 4.20
C VAL A 31 -1.04 -4.10 5.03
N GLU A 32 -1.99 -3.33 5.52
CA GLU A 32 -3.14 -3.87 6.24
C GLU A 32 -4.23 -4.24 5.24
N LEU A 33 -4.74 -5.48 5.33
CA LEU A 33 -5.95 -5.90 4.64
C LEU A 33 -7.15 -5.60 5.54
N TRP A 34 -8.09 -4.85 5.01
CA TRP A 34 -9.31 -4.47 5.71
C TRP A 34 -10.52 -5.08 5.02
N LYS A 35 -11.51 -5.48 5.82
CA LYS A 35 -12.81 -5.93 5.34
C LYS A 35 -13.89 -5.41 6.27
N ASP A 36 -14.95 -4.84 5.70
CA ASP A 36 -16.09 -4.32 6.46
C ASP A 36 -15.70 -3.33 7.57
N GLY A 37 -14.66 -2.53 7.33
CA GLY A 37 -14.18 -1.51 8.27
C GLY A 37 -13.32 -2.04 9.42
N ALA A 38 -12.95 -3.32 9.43
CA ALA A 38 -12.02 -3.91 10.40
C ALA A 38 -10.74 -4.41 9.71
N VAL A 39 -9.63 -4.43 10.46
CA VAL A 39 -8.40 -5.09 10.02
C VAL A 39 -8.64 -6.60 10.02
N LEU A 40 -8.46 -7.22 8.86
CA LEU A 40 -8.53 -8.67 8.69
C LEU A 40 -7.17 -9.30 8.95
N ASP A 41 -6.11 -8.75 8.34
CA ASP A 41 -4.73 -9.24 8.50
C ASP A 41 -3.71 -8.16 8.09
N VAL A 42 -2.42 -8.37 8.36
CA VAL A 42 -1.32 -7.44 8.08
C VAL A 42 -0.15 -8.14 7.39
N HIS A 43 0.11 -7.75 6.15
CA HIS A 43 1.31 -8.12 5.42
C HIS A 43 2.54 -7.40 5.98
N GLY A 44 3.62 -8.15 6.23
CA GLY A 44 4.82 -7.67 6.91
C GLY A 44 4.98 -8.18 8.35
N THR A 45 3.99 -8.90 8.90
CA THR A 45 4.11 -9.51 10.23
C THR A 45 5.10 -10.67 10.22
N GLY A 46 6.33 -10.43 10.69
CA GLY A 46 7.42 -11.41 10.67
C GLY A 46 8.23 -11.44 9.36
N GLU A 47 7.91 -10.56 8.41
CA GLU A 47 8.67 -10.34 7.19
C GLU A 47 9.39 -8.99 7.24
N TRP A 48 10.58 -8.93 6.64
CA TRP A 48 11.43 -7.74 6.71
C TRP A 48 11.23 -6.87 5.45
N LEU A 49 10.10 -6.17 5.41
CA LEU A 49 9.71 -5.32 4.27
C LEU A 49 10.41 -3.94 4.31
N GLU A 50 11.70 -3.88 3.96
CA GLU A 50 12.52 -2.64 4.05
C GLU A 50 12.24 -1.62 2.95
N THR A 51 11.62 -2.04 1.85
CA THR A 51 11.35 -1.18 0.69
C THR A 51 9.90 -1.28 0.27
N ALA A 52 9.35 -0.16 -0.20
CA ALA A 52 7.98 -0.12 -0.73
C ALA A 52 7.83 -1.02 -1.97
N ALA A 53 8.87 -1.13 -2.79
CA ALA A 53 8.88 -2.03 -3.94
C ALA A 53 8.76 -3.50 -3.51
N TYR A 54 9.54 -3.91 -2.51
CA TYR A 54 9.47 -5.28 -2.01
C TYR A 54 8.11 -5.61 -1.37
N ALA A 55 7.52 -4.67 -0.63
CA ALA A 55 6.16 -4.82 -0.11
C ALA A 55 5.10 -4.97 -1.22
N VAL A 56 5.26 -4.26 -2.35
CA VAL A 56 4.36 -4.38 -3.51
C VAL A 56 4.57 -5.70 -4.28
N ASP A 57 5.81 -6.15 -4.40
CA ASP A 57 6.12 -7.40 -5.12
C ASP A 57 5.61 -8.64 -4.36
N ALA A 58 5.64 -8.60 -3.02
CA ALA A 58 5.21 -9.72 -2.18
C ALA A 58 3.69 -9.74 -1.88
N VAL A 59 2.97 -8.64 -2.14
CA VAL A 59 1.56 -8.48 -1.72
C VAL A 59 0.60 -9.50 -2.34
N ASP A 60 0.86 -9.98 -3.55
CA ASP A 60 -0.07 -10.91 -4.21
C ASP A 60 -0.13 -12.27 -3.52
N ALA A 61 1.00 -12.75 -3.01
CA ALA A 61 1.04 -14.01 -2.27
C ALA A 61 0.22 -13.91 -0.98
N PHE A 62 0.30 -12.76 -0.31
CA PHE A 62 -0.54 -12.42 0.84
C PHE A 62 -2.02 -12.36 0.46
N LEU A 63 -2.39 -11.64 -0.61
CA LEU A 63 -3.78 -11.54 -1.09
C LEU A 63 -4.36 -12.90 -1.47
N ALA A 64 -3.58 -13.75 -2.15
CA ALA A 64 -3.99 -15.10 -2.52
C ALA A 64 -4.34 -15.95 -1.29
N GLY A 65 -3.64 -15.76 -0.17
CA GLY A 65 -3.93 -16.42 1.11
C GLY A 65 -5.33 -16.08 1.67
N HIS A 66 -5.89 -14.94 1.27
CA HIS A 66 -7.25 -14.50 1.65
C HIS A 66 -8.29 -14.67 0.55
N GLY A 67 -7.94 -15.36 -0.55
CA GLY A 67 -8.84 -15.53 -1.70
C GLY A 67 -9.11 -14.24 -2.47
N VAL A 68 -8.27 -13.22 -2.29
CA VAL A 68 -8.36 -11.94 -3.00
C VAL A 68 -7.55 -12.04 -4.29
N ARG A 69 -8.06 -11.47 -5.38
CA ARG A 69 -7.37 -11.46 -6.66
C ARG A 69 -6.02 -10.71 -6.58
N PRO A 70 -5.06 -11.03 -7.46
CA PRO A 70 -3.85 -10.22 -7.60
C PRO A 70 -4.17 -8.76 -7.94
N LEU A 71 -3.24 -7.87 -7.58
CA LEU A 71 -3.35 -6.46 -7.95
C LEU A 71 -3.07 -6.27 -9.44
N THR A 72 -3.84 -5.37 -10.06
CA THR A 72 -3.55 -4.79 -11.36
C THR A 72 -2.33 -3.86 -11.29
N ASP A 73 -1.74 -3.51 -12.43
CA ASP A 73 -0.59 -2.62 -12.47
C ASP A 73 -0.89 -1.21 -11.91
N ILE A 74 -2.12 -0.74 -12.10
CA ILE A 74 -2.58 0.56 -11.56
C ILE A 74 -2.65 0.48 -10.03
N GLU A 75 -3.28 -0.56 -9.50
CA GLU A 75 -3.39 -0.81 -8.06
C GLU A 75 -2.03 -0.96 -7.40
N ARG A 76 -1.05 -1.61 -8.06
CA ARG A 76 0.33 -1.66 -7.57
C ARG A 76 0.98 -0.30 -7.50
N ALA A 77 0.80 0.53 -8.53
CA ALA A 77 1.36 1.88 -8.55
C ALA A 77 0.74 2.75 -7.45
N GLU A 78 -0.56 2.61 -7.19
CA GLU A 78 -1.27 3.28 -6.11
C GLU A 78 -0.81 2.81 -4.73
N LEU A 79 -0.67 1.49 -4.53
CA LEU A 79 -0.12 0.93 -3.29
C LEU A 79 1.31 1.43 -3.04
N TYR A 80 2.16 1.42 -4.06
CA TYR A 80 3.52 1.95 -3.97
C TYR A 80 3.53 3.43 -3.54
N GLY A 81 2.70 4.25 -4.18
CA GLY A 81 2.54 5.67 -3.84
C GLY A 81 2.07 5.88 -2.41
N GLY A 82 1.10 5.08 -1.95
CA GLY A 82 0.59 5.12 -0.59
C GLY A 82 1.60 4.68 0.46
N LEU A 83 2.45 3.68 0.16
CA LEU A 83 3.55 3.28 1.05
C LEU A 83 4.58 4.40 1.21
N LEU A 84 4.94 5.07 0.10
CA LEU A 84 5.83 6.24 0.16
C LEU A 84 5.18 7.39 0.96
N GLN A 85 3.87 7.62 0.78
CA GLN A 85 3.14 8.63 1.56
C GLN A 85 3.11 8.30 3.06
N ALA A 86 2.83 7.05 3.42
CA ALA A 86 2.76 6.59 4.82
C ALA A 86 4.10 6.76 5.55
N LYS A 87 5.22 6.47 4.85
CA LYS A 87 6.57 6.77 5.36
C LYS A 87 6.86 8.27 5.42
N GLY A 88 6.37 9.03 4.44
CA GLY A 88 6.69 10.44 4.23
C GLY A 88 8.13 10.69 3.77
N GLY A 89 8.58 11.93 3.91
CA GLY A 89 9.94 12.36 3.57
C GLY A 89 10.23 12.48 2.07
N ALA A 90 11.52 12.57 1.72
CA ALA A 90 11.98 12.98 0.38
C ALA A 90 11.45 12.11 -0.77
N GLY A 91 11.22 10.80 -0.55
CA GLY A 91 10.66 9.91 -1.58
C GLY A 91 9.25 10.32 -2.01
N TYR A 92 8.39 10.65 -1.04
CA TYR A 92 7.03 11.15 -1.30
C TYR A 92 7.04 12.56 -1.92
N GLU A 93 7.98 13.43 -1.49
CA GLU A 93 8.13 14.76 -2.10
C GLU A 93 8.54 14.71 -3.57
N VAL A 94 9.42 13.77 -3.95
CA VAL A 94 9.81 13.58 -5.36
C VAL A 94 8.62 13.07 -6.18
N LEU A 95 7.89 12.07 -5.66
CA LEU A 95 6.70 11.53 -6.32
C LEU A 95 5.65 12.62 -6.59
N THR A 96 5.29 13.39 -5.57
CA THR A 96 4.29 14.47 -5.68
C THR A 96 4.70 15.54 -6.68
N ARG A 97 6.00 15.91 -6.73
CA ARG A 97 6.52 16.84 -7.76
C ARG A 97 6.47 16.26 -9.16
N GLN A 98 6.73 14.97 -9.35
CA GLN A 98 6.65 14.32 -10.66
C GLN A 98 5.21 14.25 -11.17
N VAL A 99 4.25 13.92 -10.29
CA VAL A 99 2.81 13.92 -10.63
C VAL A 99 2.36 15.33 -11.02
N ALA A 100 2.72 16.35 -10.24
CA ALA A 100 2.34 17.75 -10.52
C ALA A 100 2.92 18.30 -11.84
N ARG A 101 3.99 17.72 -12.38
CA ARG A 101 4.56 18.10 -13.69
C ARG A 101 3.86 17.46 -14.88
N ARG A 102 3.05 16.43 -14.65
CA ARG A 102 2.34 15.67 -15.70
C ARG A 102 0.87 16.06 -15.84
N ALA A 103 0.34 16.86 -14.90
CA ALA A 103 -1.00 17.45 -14.93
C ALA A 103 -0.96 18.85 -15.56
#